data_AF-A0A803NPM8-F1
#
_entry.id   AF-A0A803NPM8-F1
#
_cell.length_a   1.000
_cell.length_b   1.000
_cell.length_c   1.000
_cell.angle_alpha   90.00
_cell.angle_beta   90.00
_cell.angle_gamma   90.00
#
_symmetry.space_group_name_H-M   'P 1'
#
loop_
_entity.id
_entity.type
_entity.pdbx_description
1 polymer ?
#
loop_
_entity_poly.entity_id
_entity_poly.type
_entity_poly.pdbx_seq_one_letter_code
_entity_poly.pdbx_strand_id
1 'polypeptide(L)'
;MAMEVKMMGRETKIVVAVDESEESMYALSWCLNNFSSKNDQNTNTTLILLYVKPPPSAYSSLDAAGYLFSTDAIGAMEKYAKELVHSVMERAEAVYQHSGVKMNVEKKVGTGDAKDVICHTVEKLRADTLVMGSHGYGFFKRLPINYSLSYEFYKV
;
A
#
# COMPACT_ATOMS: atom_id res chain seq x y z
N MET A 1 -27.78 -1.56 -38.17
CA MET A 1 -27.65 -1.63 -36.70
C MET A 1 -26.22 -1.24 -36.36
N ALA A 2 -26.02 -0.04 -35.84
CA ALA A 2 -24.71 0.37 -35.35
C ALA A 2 -24.42 -0.44 -34.07
N MET A 3 -23.30 -1.17 -34.08
CA MET A 3 -22.78 -1.84 -32.92
C MET A 3 -22.23 -0.75 -32.01
N GLU A 4 -22.92 -0.47 -30.91
CA GLU A 4 -22.42 0.39 -29.85
C GLU A 4 -21.16 -0.27 -29.28
N VAL A 5 -20.00 0.25 -29.70
CA VAL A 5 -18.73 -0.10 -29.07
C VAL A 5 -18.81 0.49 -27.68
N LYS A 6 -19.25 -0.32 -26.72
CA LYS A 6 -19.17 -0.02 -25.29
C LYS A 6 -17.69 0.23 -25.01
N MET A 7 -17.31 1.49 -24.93
CA MET A 7 -15.96 1.90 -24.55
C MET A 7 -15.67 1.19 -23.24
N MET A 8 -14.81 0.17 -23.31
CA MET A 8 -14.39 -0.61 -22.15
C MET A 8 -13.61 0.36 -21.28
N GLY A 9 -14.31 0.96 -20.31
CA GLY A 9 -13.77 1.98 -19.43
C GLY A 9 -12.43 1.50 -18.90
N ARG A 10 -11.39 2.31 -19.06
CA ARG A 10 -10.05 1.93 -18.63
C ARG A 10 -10.09 1.75 -17.11
N GLU A 11 -9.97 0.51 -16.65
CA GLU A 11 -9.81 0.22 -15.22
C GLU A 11 -8.45 0.78 -14.80
N THR A 12 -8.47 1.74 -13.88
CA THR A 12 -7.24 2.35 -13.37
C THR A 12 -6.98 1.80 -11.98
N LYS A 13 -5.83 1.16 -11.80
CA LYS A 13 -5.44 0.56 -10.51
C LYS A 13 -4.35 1.39 -9.86
N ILE A 14 -4.63 1.90 -8.67
CA ILE A 14 -3.71 2.75 -7.93
C ILE A 14 -3.33 2.01 -6.65
N VAL A 15 -2.05 1.76 -6.46
CA VAL A 15 -1.54 1.20 -5.20
C VAL A 15 -1.04 2.35 -4.33
N VAL A 16 -1.47 2.39 -3.07
CA VAL A 16 -0.97 3.33 -2.07
C VAL A 16 -0.28 2.54 -0.97
N ALA A 17 1.02 2.76 -0.81
CA ALA A 17 1.77 2.19 0.31
C ALA A 17 1.50 3.02 1.56
N VAL A 18 0.88 2.39 2.56
CA VAL A 18 0.55 3.00 3.86
C VAL A 18 1.39 2.37 4.96
N ASP A 19 1.79 3.18 5.94
CA ASP A 19 2.52 2.76 7.13
C ASP A 19 1.97 3.52 8.36
N GLU A 20 2.70 3.53 9.47
CA GLU A 20 2.30 4.25 10.69
C GLU A 20 2.58 5.75 10.64
N SER A 21 3.27 6.22 9.61
CA SER A 21 3.75 7.59 9.48
C SER A 21 2.65 8.53 8.99
N GLU A 22 2.71 9.80 9.41
CA GLU A 22 1.77 10.82 8.96
C GLU A 22 1.95 11.13 7.46
N GLU A 23 3.17 10.97 6.94
CA GLU A 23 3.49 11.22 5.54
C GLU A 23 2.83 10.21 4.61
N SER A 24 2.67 8.94 5.02
CA SER A 24 1.93 7.96 4.22
C SER A 24 0.43 8.25 4.21
N MET A 25 -0.13 8.70 5.34
CA MET A 25 -1.53 9.14 5.44
C MET A 25 -1.78 10.41 4.61
N TYR A 26 -0.83 11.34 4.61
CA TYR A 26 -0.87 12.53 3.76
C TYR A 26 -0.81 12.15 2.27
N ALA A 27 0.05 11.21 1.89
CA ALA A 27 0.11 10.69 0.52
C ALA A 27 -1.20 10.04 0.08
N LEU A 28 -1.88 9.32 0.98
CA LEU A 28 -3.23 8.79 0.74
C LEU A 28 -4.25 9.91 0.51
N SER A 29 -4.30 10.92 1.38
CA SER A 29 -5.20 12.07 1.23
C SER A 29 -4.95 12.81 -0.10
N TRP A 30 -3.68 13.03 -0.43
CA TRP A 30 -3.26 13.64 -1.69
C TRP A 30 -3.71 12.80 -2.89
N CYS A 31 -3.52 11.48 -2.84
CA CYS A 31 -3.99 10.54 -3.86
C CYS A 31 -5.51 10.68 -4.07
N LEU A 32 -6.29 10.62 -3.00
CA LEU A 32 -7.76 10.73 -3.08
C LEU A 32 -8.19 12.05 -3.73
N ASN A 33 -7.58 13.17 -3.35
CA ASN A 33 -7.89 14.47 -3.92
C ASN A 33 -7.52 14.57 -5.41
N ASN A 34 -6.34 14.09 -5.80
CA ASN A 34 -5.85 14.17 -7.18
C ASN A 34 -6.66 13.27 -8.13
N PHE A 35 -7.04 12.08 -7.69
CA PHE A 35 -7.80 11.14 -8.52
C PHE A 35 -9.31 11.44 -8.51
N SER A 36 -9.84 12.04 -7.44
CA SER A 36 -11.21 12.57 -7.43
C SER A 36 -11.43 13.61 -8.54
N SER A 37 -10.44 14.50 -8.75
CA SER A 37 -10.49 15.50 -9.82
C SER A 37 -10.35 14.93 -11.24
N LYS A 38 -9.80 13.72 -11.38
CA LYS A 38 -9.60 13.02 -12.67
C LYS A 38 -10.70 12.01 -12.97
N ASN A 39 -11.65 11.80 -12.07
CA ASN A 39 -12.70 10.80 -12.22
C ASN A 39 -13.75 11.29 -13.23
N ASP A 40 -13.36 11.27 -14.50
CA ASP A 40 -14.26 11.38 -15.63
C ASP A 40 -15.23 10.19 -15.58
N GLN A 41 -16.48 10.38 -16.01
CA GLN A 41 -17.62 9.48 -15.78
C GLN A 41 -17.48 8.05 -16.36
N ASN A 42 -16.30 7.67 -16.86
CA ASN A 42 -16.05 6.45 -17.60
C ASN A 42 -14.81 5.65 -17.13
N THR A 43 -14.12 6.05 -16.06
CA THR A 43 -12.98 5.30 -15.50
C THR A 43 -13.35 4.62 -14.18
N ASN A 44 -13.29 3.29 -14.14
CA ASN A 44 -13.44 2.53 -12.91
C ASN A 44 -12.10 2.52 -12.17
N THR A 45 -11.93 3.45 -11.22
CA THR A 45 -10.70 3.58 -10.43
C THR A 45 -10.76 2.70 -9.18
N THR A 46 -9.81 1.78 -9.04
CA THR A 46 -9.63 0.94 -7.84
C THR A 46 -8.38 1.35 -7.09
N LEU A 47 -8.55 1.71 -5.82
CA LEU A 47 -7.50 2.03 -4.88
C LEU A 47 -7.13 0.78 -4.08
N ILE A 48 -5.85 0.45 -4.04
CA ILE A 48 -5.32 -0.67 -3.27
C ILE A 48 -4.44 -0.11 -2.16
N LEU A 49 -4.92 -0.16 -0.92
CA LEU A 49 -4.15 0.18 0.26
C LEU A 49 -3.24 -1.00 0.60
N LEU A 50 -1.93 -0.79 0.52
CA LEU A 50 -0.92 -1.80 0.82
C LEU A 50 -0.16 -1.42 2.09
N TYR A 51 -0.33 -2.21 3.15
CA TYR A 51 0.55 -2.16 4.32
C TYR A 51 1.55 -3.31 4.24
N VAL A 52 2.84 -3.00 4.44
CA VAL A 52 3.87 -4.04 4.55
C VAL A 52 4.25 -4.19 6.01
N LYS A 53 3.90 -5.34 6.59
CA LYS A 53 4.35 -5.75 7.90
C LYS A 53 5.85 -6.07 7.80
N PRO A 54 6.72 -5.39 8.58
CA PRO A 54 8.11 -5.78 8.66
C PRO A 54 8.18 -7.23 9.19
N PRO A 55 9.10 -8.06 8.67
CA PRO A 55 9.26 -9.41 9.18
C PRO A 55 9.53 -9.30 10.69
N PRO A 56 8.91 -10.15 11.53
CA PRO A 56 9.30 -10.20 12.93
C PRO A 56 10.80 -10.46 12.93
N SER A 57 11.56 -9.49 13.41
CA SER A 57 13.01 -9.63 13.51
C SER A 57 13.26 -10.87 14.33
N ALA A 58 13.67 -11.95 13.66
CA ALA A 58 14.52 -12.94 14.29
C ALA A 58 15.75 -12.14 14.71
N TYR A 59 15.73 -11.66 15.94
CA TYR A 59 16.87 -11.02 16.57
C TYR A 59 18.09 -11.88 16.26
N SER A 60 19.06 -11.25 15.60
CA SER A 60 20.38 -11.79 15.27
C SER A 60 20.83 -12.84 16.27
N SER A 61 21.13 -14.05 15.78
CA SER A 61 22.42 -14.77 15.87
C SER A 61 23.44 -14.41 16.98
N LEU A 62 23.02 -13.93 18.13
CA LEU A 62 23.89 -13.45 19.20
C LEU A 62 23.24 -13.70 20.57
N ASP A 63 22.78 -14.92 20.78
CA ASP A 63 23.15 -15.68 21.97
C ASP A 63 22.48 -17.04 21.93
N ALA A 64 23.30 -18.10 21.89
CA ALA A 64 22.88 -19.47 22.15
C ALA A 64 22.33 -19.68 23.59
N ALA A 65 22.03 -18.60 24.32
CA ALA A 65 21.44 -18.56 25.66
C ALA A 65 20.01 -17.97 25.71
N GLY A 66 19.49 -17.41 24.60
CA GLY A 66 18.15 -16.77 24.54
C GLY A 66 16.97 -17.72 24.35
N TYR A 67 17.16 -19.03 24.55
CA TYR A 67 16.15 -20.10 24.42
C TYR A 67 15.03 -20.05 25.49
N LEU A 68 14.83 -18.88 26.12
CA LEU A 68 13.96 -18.64 27.27
C LEU A 68 12.88 -17.57 27.02
N PHE A 69 12.57 -17.23 25.77
CA PHE A 69 11.38 -16.43 25.49
C PHE A 69 10.18 -17.37 25.34
N SER A 70 9.43 -17.49 26.43
CA SER A 70 8.16 -18.20 26.55
C SER A 70 7.27 -17.98 25.32
N THR A 71 6.50 -18.99 24.94
CA THR A 71 5.48 -18.94 23.87
C THR A 71 4.57 -17.70 23.96
N ASP A 72 4.40 -17.17 25.18
CA ASP A 72 3.67 -15.93 25.47
C ASP A 72 4.30 -14.68 24.85
N ALA A 73 5.63 -14.59 24.78
CA ALA A 73 6.31 -13.44 24.16
C ALA A 73 6.12 -13.42 22.63
N ILE A 74 6.18 -14.59 22.00
CA ILE A 74 5.91 -14.75 20.56
C ILE A 74 4.46 -14.41 20.25
N GLY A 75 3.50 -14.94 21.03
CA GLY A 75 2.08 -14.62 20.88
C GLY A 75 1.76 -13.15 21.11
N ALA A 76 2.41 -12.50 22.08
CA ALA A 76 2.26 -11.07 22.33
C ALA A 76 2.79 -10.21 21.16
N MET A 77 3.94 -10.58 20.58
CA MET A 77 4.50 -9.90 19.40
C MET A 77 3.61 -10.06 18.16
N GLU A 78 3.05 -11.24 17.93
CA GLU A 78 2.10 -11.47 16.84
C GLU A 78 0.82 -10.66 17.02
N LYS A 79 0.29 -10.63 18.24
CA LYS A 79 -0.88 -9.83 18.59
C LYS A 79 -0.62 -8.34 18.34
N TYR A 80 0.51 -7.82 18.82
CA TYR A 80 0.90 -6.43 18.61
C TYR A 80 1.01 -6.10 17.12
N ALA A 81 1.66 -6.95 16.32
CA ALA A 81 1.76 -6.72 14.88
C ALA A 81 0.39 -6.74 14.19
N LYS A 82 -0.56 -7.56 14.66
CA LYS A 82 -1.93 -7.56 14.14
C LYS A 82 -2.69 -6.29 14.53
N GLU A 83 -2.49 -5.79 15.74
CA GLU A 83 -3.05 -4.52 16.21
C GLU A 83 -2.50 -3.34 15.40
N LEU A 84 -1.21 -3.34 15.07
CA LEU A 84 -0.62 -2.32 14.20
C LEU A 84 -1.23 -2.31 12.80
N VAL A 85 -1.34 -3.49 12.16
CA VAL A 85 -2.00 -3.63 10.86
C VAL A 85 -3.43 -3.09 10.92
N HIS A 86 -4.18 -3.45 11.95
CA HIS A 86 -5.55 -2.98 12.13
C HIS A 86 -5.60 -1.46 12.30
N SER A 87 -4.76 -0.90 13.18
CA SER A 87 -4.71 0.53 13.46
C SER A 87 -4.36 1.36 12.21
N VAL A 88 -3.38 0.91 11.42
CA VAL A 88 -2.99 1.60 10.18
C VAL A 88 -4.11 1.53 9.15
N MET A 89 -4.73 0.35 8.97
CA MET A 89 -5.82 0.18 8.01
C MET A 89 -7.08 0.97 8.39
N GLU A 90 -7.36 1.08 9.69
CA GLU A 90 -8.45 1.88 10.23
C GLU A 90 -8.21 3.39 9.98
N ARG A 91 -6.98 3.88 10.22
CA ARG A 91 -6.62 5.27 9.90
C ARG A 91 -6.73 5.56 8.41
N ALA A 92 -6.20 4.68 7.57
CA ALA A 92 -6.29 4.83 6.12
C ALA A 92 -7.75 4.84 5.64
N GLU A 93 -8.60 4.00 6.23
CA GLU A 93 -10.03 4.01 5.95
C GLU A 93 -10.72 5.29 6.43
N ALA A 94 -10.36 5.83 7.61
CA ALA A 94 -10.89 7.09 8.08
C ALA A 94 -10.55 8.25 7.14
N VAL A 95 -9.31 8.31 6.62
CA VAL A 95 -8.89 9.28 5.60
C VAL A 95 -9.72 9.10 4.32
N TYR A 96 -9.94 7.87 3.89
CA TYR A 96 -10.78 7.56 2.74
C TYR A 96 -12.22 8.04 2.92
N GLN A 97 -12.86 7.69 4.04
CA GLN A 97 -14.23 8.09 4.34
C GLN A 97 -14.38 9.62 4.44
N HIS A 98 -13.38 10.30 5.00
CA HIS A 98 -13.37 11.76 5.12
C HIS A 98 -13.27 12.47 3.75
N SER A 99 -12.62 11.84 2.77
CA SER A 99 -12.48 12.41 1.42
C SER A 99 -13.80 12.49 0.65
N GLY A 100 -14.80 11.68 1.02
CA GLY A 100 -16.10 11.62 0.34
C GLY A 100 -16.05 11.05 -1.09
N VAL A 101 -14.90 10.52 -1.52
CA VAL A 101 -14.72 9.99 -2.88
C VAL A 101 -15.33 8.60 -2.98
N LYS A 102 -16.11 8.34 -4.03
CA LYS A 102 -16.65 7.01 -4.32
C LYS A 102 -15.72 6.26 -5.26
N MET A 103 -14.81 5.46 -4.71
CA MET A 103 -13.96 4.53 -5.47
C MET A 103 -13.97 3.15 -4.83
N ASN A 104 -13.57 2.13 -5.60
CA ASN A 104 -13.39 0.80 -5.03
C ASN A 104 -12.10 0.78 -4.21
N VAL A 105 -12.16 0.43 -2.92
CA VAL A 105 -10.97 0.35 -2.05
C VAL A 105 -10.72 -1.08 -1.63
N GLU A 106 -9.58 -1.62 -2.01
CA GLU A 106 -9.08 -2.92 -1.57
C GLU A 106 -7.98 -2.73 -0.53
N LYS A 107 -8.03 -3.50 0.57
CA LYS A 107 -6.98 -3.54 1.59
C LYS A 107 -6.11 -4.77 1.40
N LYS A 108 -4.80 -4.59 1.35
CA LYS A 108 -3.81 -5.67 1.25
C LYS A 108 -2.73 -5.51 2.30
N VAL A 109 -2.37 -6.64 2.89
CA VAL A 109 -1.29 -6.73 3.87
C VAL A 109 -0.26 -7.69 3.30
N GLY A 110 0.98 -7.22 3.17
CA GLY A 110 2.12 -8.06 2.85
C GLY A 110 3.05 -8.20 4.04
N THR A 111 3.88 -9.23 4.05
CA THR A 111 4.87 -9.48 5.10
C THR A 111 6.24 -9.65 4.46
N GLY A 112 7.27 -9.01 5.01
CA GLY A 112 8.65 -9.12 4.52
C GLY A 112 9.24 -7.75 4.17
N ASP A 113 10.22 -7.75 3.27
CA ASP A 113 10.85 -6.51 2.82
C ASP A 113 9.88 -5.63 2.05
N ALA A 114 9.68 -4.41 2.57
CA ALA A 114 8.87 -3.35 2.00
C ALA A 114 9.03 -3.21 0.48
N LYS A 115 10.29 -3.19 0.02
CA LYS A 115 10.64 -3.04 -1.39
C LYS A 115 10.07 -4.17 -2.26
N ASP A 116 10.34 -5.40 -1.86
CA ASP A 116 10.01 -6.59 -2.64
C ASP A 116 8.50 -6.82 -2.64
N VAL A 117 7.86 -6.64 -1.48
CA VAL A 117 6.40 -6.77 -1.35
C VAL A 117 5.68 -5.73 -2.22
N ILE A 118 6.11 -4.47 -2.21
CA ILE A 118 5.51 -3.42 -3.03
C ILE A 118 5.73 -3.72 -4.52
N CYS A 119 6.96 -4.02 -4.92
CA CYS A 119 7.27 -4.32 -6.32
C CYS A 119 6.45 -5.51 -6.84
N HIS A 120 6.42 -6.60 -6.07
CA HIS A 120 5.65 -7.79 -6.40
C HIS A 120 4.14 -7.49 -6.46
N THR A 121 3.63 -6.67 -5.54
CA THR A 121 2.19 -6.32 -5.52
C THR A 121 1.82 -5.46 -6.73
N VAL A 122 2.64 -4.47 -7.08
CA VAL A 122 2.43 -3.60 -8.24
C VAL A 122 2.48 -4.40 -9.54
N GLU A 123 3.45 -5.30 -9.68
CA GLU A 123 3.56 -6.18 -10.85
C GLU A 123 2.38 -7.16 -10.95
N LYS A 124 2.04 -7.83 -9.84
CA LYS A 124 0.93 -8.80 -9.77
C LYS A 124 -0.41 -8.17 -10.09
N LEU A 125 -0.65 -6.94 -9.62
CA LEU A 125 -1.91 -6.23 -9.84
C LEU A 125 -1.92 -5.43 -11.14
N ARG A 126 -0.76 -5.30 -11.80
CA ARG A 126 -0.55 -4.42 -12.95
C ARG A 126 -1.09 -3.03 -12.67
N ALA A 127 -0.65 -2.45 -11.57
CA ALA A 127 -1.10 -1.12 -11.17
C ALA A 127 -0.63 -0.07 -12.19
N ASP A 128 -1.46 0.92 -12.48
CA ASP A 128 -1.08 2.06 -13.31
C ASP A 128 -0.23 3.06 -12.52
N THR A 129 -0.51 3.21 -11.22
CA THR A 129 0.11 4.22 -10.35
C THR A 129 0.51 3.62 -9.01
N LEU A 130 1.67 4.02 -8.50
CA LEU A 130 2.10 3.76 -7.12
C LEU A 130 2.29 5.10 -6.38
N VAL A 131 1.58 5.27 -5.27
CA VAL A 131 1.70 6.43 -4.37
C VAL A 131 2.27 5.99 -3.04
N MET A 132 3.18 6.78 -2.49
CA MET A 132 3.89 6.43 -1.25
C MET A 132 4.38 7.69 -0.53
N GLY A 133 4.45 7.62 0.80
CA GLY A 133 4.99 8.68 1.64
C GLY A 133 6.50 8.89 1.43
N SER A 134 6.94 10.14 1.56
CA SER A 134 8.33 10.53 1.34
C SER A 134 9.34 10.03 2.36
N HIS A 135 8.89 9.81 3.61
CA HIS A 135 9.74 9.58 4.78
C HIS A 135 9.89 8.10 5.16
N GLY A 136 8.87 7.25 4.93
CA GLY A 136 8.91 5.82 5.30
C GLY A 136 9.74 4.93 4.35
N TYR A 137 10.00 5.38 3.11
CA TYR A 137 10.48 4.50 2.03
C TYR A 137 11.68 5.06 1.27
N GLY A 138 12.65 5.64 1.98
CA GLY A 138 13.87 6.25 1.42
C GLY A 138 14.69 5.35 0.46
N PHE A 139 14.47 4.04 0.48
CA PHE A 139 15.15 3.05 -0.38
C PHE A 139 14.69 3.05 -1.84
N PHE A 140 13.47 3.51 -2.15
CA PHE A 140 13.00 3.62 -3.55
C PHE A 140 13.67 4.76 -4.32
N LYS A 141 14.43 5.62 -3.63
CA LYS A 141 15.15 6.78 -4.20
C LYS A 141 16.24 6.39 -5.23
N ARG A 142 16.57 5.10 -5.38
CA ARG A 142 17.68 4.60 -6.24
C ARG A 142 17.36 3.30 -6.98
N LEU A 143 16.11 3.09 -7.41
CA LEU A 143 15.79 1.91 -8.22
C LEU A 143 15.50 2.31 -9.67
N PRO A 144 16.32 1.87 -10.64
CA PRO A 144 15.90 1.84 -12.03
C PRO A 144 14.90 0.68 -12.16
N ILE A 145 13.62 0.97 -11.97
CA ILE A 145 12.52 0.05 -12.26
C ILE A 145 12.37 -0.08 -13.78
N ASN A 146 13.28 -0.84 -14.37
CA ASN A 146 13.30 -1.21 -15.77
C ASN A 146 12.31 -2.36 -16.03
N TYR A 147 11.01 -2.11 -15.95
CA TYR A 147 9.98 -3.05 -16.42
C TYR A 147 8.78 -2.29 -17.00
N SER A 148 8.91 -1.88 -18.27
CA SER A 148 7.86 -1.73 -19.32
C SER A 148 6.42 -1.30 -18.96
N LEU A 149 6.19 -0.55 -17.88
CA LEU A 149 4.92 0.08 -17.55
C LEU A 149 5.22 1.48 -17.01
N SER A 150 4.60 2.51 -17.59
CA SER A 150 4.77 3.90 -17.15
C SER A 150 4.10 4.11 -15.79
N TYR A 151 4.79 3.73 -14.72
CA TYR A 151 4.35 3.99 -13.36
C TYR A 151 4.59 5.46 -13.02
N GLU A 152 3.54 6.18 -12.66
CA GLU A 152 3.69 7.53 -12.13
C GLU A 152 3.93 7.45 -10.61
N PHE A 153 5.14 7.77 -10.19
CA PHE A 153 5.52 7.78 -8.78
C PHE A 153 5.26 9.15 -8.19
N TYR A 154 4.30 9.22 -7.27
CA TYR A 154 4.08 10.42 -6.47
C TYR A 154 4.70 10.24 -5.10
N LYS A 155 5.80 10.96 -4.90
CA LYS A 155 6.41 11.15 -3.60
C LYS A 155 5.81 12.42 -2.99
N VAL A 156 4.99 12.24 -1.97
CA VAL A 156 4.35 13.33 -1.25
C VAL A 156 5.05 13.57 0.08
#